data_AF-A0A7S2R120-F1
#
_entry.id   AF-A0A7S2R120-F1
#
_cell.length_a   1.000
_cell.length_b   1.000
_cell.length_c   1.000
_cell.angle_alpha   90.00
_cell.angle_beta   90.00
_cell.angle_gamma   90.00
#
_symmetry.space_group_name_H-M   'P 1'
#
loop_
_entity.id
_entity.type
_entity.pdbx_description
1 polymer ?
#
loop_
_entity_poly.entity_id
_entity_poly.type
_entity_poly.pdbx_seq_one_letter_code
_entity_poly.pdbx_strand_id
1 'polypeptide(L)'
;APKETKAPKCEKTGSCDENNLLELASSNIRVRYARRDVIDLSPSDWDKYVEAVWTLKELSSEEGQRRFDCPNFYNIDVFTAMHGSLDHESRCNQNHFSLMQESAHHAWMTLLEKSLQCVHASIAMPFYNIAKDKRKY
;
A
#
# COMPACT_ATOMS: atom_id res chain seq x y z
N ALA A 1 -4.14 -12.81 27.81
CA ALA A 1 -5.40 -13.50 27.48
C ALA A 1 -6.49 -12.44 27.33
N PRO A 2 -7.27 -12.42 26.22
CA PRO A 2 -8.41 -11.52 26.15
C PRO A 2 -9.49 -12.02 27.10
N LYS A 3 -10.08 -11.10 27.88
CA LYS A 3 -11.21 -11.42 28.77
C LYS A 3 -12.46 -11.54 27.91
N GLU A 4 -13.20 -12.64 28.04
CA GLU A 4 -14.54 -12.79 27.47
C GLU A 4 -15.47 -11.73 28.08
N THR A 5 -15.85 -10.74 27.28
CA THR A 5 -16.99 -9.87 27.59
C THR A 5 -18.26 -10.65 27.27
N LYS A 6 -19.03 -10.98 28.32
CA LYS A 6 -20.33 -11.64 28.19
C LYS A 6 -21.27 -10.75 27.38
N ALA A 7 -21.91 -11.31 26.35
CA ALA A 7 -22.95 -10.64 25.59
C ALA A 7 -24.13 -10.24 26.50
N PRO A 8 -24.75 -9.07 26.26
CA PRO A 8 -25.93 -8.64 27.00
C PRO A 8 -27.10 -9.61 26.74
N LYS A 9 -27.75 -10.07 27.80
CA LYS A 9 -28.98 -10.88 27.70
C LYS A 9 -30.15 -9.95 27.45
N CYS A 10 -30.81 -10.09 26.30
CA CYS A 10 -32.16 -9.53 26.12
C CYS A 10 -33.12 -10.26 27.07
N GLU A 11 -33.64 -9.54 28.07
CA GLU A 11 -34.72 -10.05 28.91
C GLU A 11 -36.03 -10.09 28.11
N LYS A 12 -36.76 -11.21 28.27
CA LYS A 12 -38.00 -11.51 27.56
C LYS A 12 -39.18 -10.68 28.10
N THR A 13 -39.13 -9.36 28.03
CA THR A 13 -40.33 -8.51 28.20
C THR A 13 -40.12 -7.15 27.55
N GLY A 14 -40.75 -6.96 26.39
CA GLY A 14 -41.26 -5.66 25.94
C GLY A 14 -40.25 -4.67 25.35
N SER A 15 -40.42 -4.40 24.05
CA SER A 15 -39.85 -3.29 23.27
C SER A 15 -38.34 -3.36 22.99
N CYS A 16 -38.00 -4.01 21.88
CA CYS A 16 -36.74 -3.75 21.21
C CYS A 16 -36.92 -2.44 20.42
N ASP A 17 -36.46 -1.31 20.96
CA ASP A 17 -36.23 -0.13 20.13
C ASP A 17 -35.19 -0.53 19.06
N GLU A 18 -35.65 -0.79 17.84
CA GLU A 18 -34.80 -1.21 16.71
C GLU A 18 -33.75 -0.14 16.32
N ASN A 19 -33.83 1.06 16.91
CA ASN A 19 -32.94 2.18 16.67
C ASN A 19 -31.66 2.17 17.54
N ASN A 20 -31.45 1.19 18.42
CA ASN A 20 -30.34 1.25 19.41
C ASN A 20 -29.39 0.04 19.42
N LEU A 21 -29.39 -0.81 18.39
CA LEU A 21 -28.50 -1.98 18.29
C LEU A 21 -27.74 -2.02 16.97
N LEU A 22 -27.02 -0.94 16.66
CA LEU A 22 -25.82 -1.02 15.83
C LEU A 22 -24.60 -0.98 16.76
N GLU A 23 -24.42 -2.06 17.52
CA GLU A 23 -23.11 -2.35 18.09
C GLU A 23 -22.18 -2.67 16.92
N LEU A 24 -21.50 -1.65 16.39
CA LEU A 24 -20.45 -1.82 15.41
C LEU A 24 -19.34 -2.64 16.06
N ALA A 25 -19.32 -3.94 15.78
CA ALA A 25 -18.22 -4.81 16.11
C ALA A 25 -16.95 -4.27 15.44
N SER A 26 -16.10 -3.61 16.21
CA SER A 26 -14.82 -3.07 15.76
C SER A 26 -13.70 -3.95 16.28
N SER A 27 -12.78 -4.33 15.39
CA SER A 27 -11.58 -5.08 15.76
C SER A 27 -10.35 -4.47 15.10
N ASN A 28 -9.23 -4.50 15.81
CA ASN A 28 -7.96 -4.02 15.30
C ASN A 28 -7.22 -5.18 14.63
N ILE A 29 -7.04 -5.11 13.32
CA ILE A 29 -6.25 -6.07 12.55
C ILE A 29 -4.87 -5.49 12.33
N ARG A 30 -3.83 -6.22 12.75
CA ARG A 30 -2.45 -5.85 12.43
C ARG A 30 -2.06 -6.48 11.09
N VAL A 31 -1.95 -5.67 10.05
CA VAL A 31 -1.48 -6.09 8.74
C VAL A 31 0.05 -6.01 8.68
N ARG A 32 0.70 -7.06 8.18
CA ARG A 32 2.14 -7.05 7.83
C ARG A 32 2.28 -7.46 6.37
N TYR A 33 2.98 -6.63 5.60
CA TYR A 33 3.26 -6.91 4.20
C TYR A 33 4.60 -7.65 4.08
N ALA A 34 4.61 -8.72 3.27
CA ALA A 34 5.81 -9.47 2.93
C ALA A 34 6.10 -9.27 1.44
N ARG A 35 7.19 -8.56 1.14
CA ARG A 35 7.67 -8.38 -0.23
C ARG A 35 8.20 -9.71 -0.77
N ARG A 36 7.86 -10.03 -2.01
CA ARG A 36 8.17 -11.32 -2.66
C ARG A 36 8.89 -11.08 -3.97
N ASP A 37 9.62 -12.10 -4.42
CA ASP A 37 10.26 -12.09 -5.72
C ASP A 37 9.20 -12.08 -6.82
N VAL A 38 9.38 -11.25 -7.85
CA VAL A 38 8.42 -11.08 -8.94
C VAL A 38 8.11 -12.40 -9.64
N ILE A 39 9.10 -13.29 -9.77
CA ILE A 39 8.92 -14.61 -10.41
C ILE A 39 8.12 -15.59 -9.56
N ASP A 40 8.02 -15.36 -8.25
CA ASP A 40 7.28 -16.22 -7.32
C ASP A 40 5.83 -15.72 -7.08
N LEU A 41 5.43 -14.62 -7.72
CA LEU A 41 4.07 -14.11 -7.59
C LEU A 41 3.06 -15.06 -8.23
N SER A 42 1.90 -15.20 -7.58
CA SER A 42 0.76 -15.83 -8.23
C SER A 42 0.30 -14.97 -9.43
N PRO A 43 -0.30 -15.57 -10.48
CA PRO A 43 -0.85 -14.80 -11.59
C PRO A 43 -1.80 -13.70 -11.14
N SER A 44 -2.66 -13.98 -10.15
CA SER A 44 -3.58 -12.98 -9.59
C SER A 44 -2.89 -11.84 -8.83
N ASP A 45 -1.76 -12.10 -8.17
CA ASP A 45 -1.01 -11.04 -7.50
C ASP A 45 -0.29 -10.15 -8.53
N TRP A 46 0.22 -10.76 -9.61
CA TRP A 46 0.83 -10.06 -10.73
C TRP A 46 -0.17 -9.16 -11.46
N ASP A 47 -1.36 -9.67 -11.78
CA ASP A 47 -2.41 -8.91 -12.46
C ASP A 47 -2.82 -7.68 -11.65
N LYS A 48 -3.02 -7.82 -10.33
CA LYS A 48 -3.31 -6.70 -9.43
C LYS A 48 -2.19 -5.66 -9.41
N TYR A 49 -0.95 -6.11 -9.38
CA TYR A 49 0.22 -5.22 -9.40
C TYR A 49 0.26 -4.40 -10.70
N VAL A 50 0.12 -5.06 -11.85
CA VAL A 50 0.13 -4.41 -13.17
C VAL A 50 -1.04 -3.45 -13.31
N GLU A 51 -2.25 -3.85 -12.91
CA GLU A 51 -3.44 -3.01 -12.92
C GLU A 51 -3.25 -1.76 -12.03
N ALA A 52 -2.69 -1.92 -10.83
CA ALA A 52 -2.41 -0.80 -9.94
C ALA A 52 -1.41 0.18 -10.55
N VAL A 53 -0.30 -0.32 -11.12
CA VAL A 53 0.67 0.53 -11.83
C VAL A 53 0.03 1.27 -12.99
N TRP A 54 -0.80 0.59 -13.78
CA TRP A 54 -1.52 1.21 -14.90
C TRP A 54 -2.48 2.30 -14.41
N THR A 55 -3.22 2.03 -13.33
CA THR A 55 -4.10 3.01 -12.68
C THR A 55 -3.33 4.25 -12.20
N LEU A 56 -2.17 4.07 -11.59
CA LEU A 56 -1.30 5.19 -11.18
C LEU A 56 -0.78 5.99 -12.38
N LYS A 57 -0.64 5.38 -13.56
CA LYS A 57 -0.21 6.10 -14.77
C LYS A 57 -1.34 6.95 -15.37
N GLU A 58 -2.54 6.40 -15.43
CA GLU A 58 -3.68 7.00 -16.13
C GLU A 58 -4.38 8.12 -15.33
N LEU A 59 -4.46 7.99 -14.01
CA LEU A 59 -5.18 8.96 -13.18
C LEU A 59 -4.25 10.06 -12.66
N SER A 60 -4.72 11.30 -12.65
CA SER A 60 -4.04 12.36 -11.88
C SER A 60 -4.06 12.02 -10.38
N SER A 61 -3.12 12.56 -9.61
CA SER A 61 -3.06 12.34 -8.17
C SER A 61 -4.37 12.78 -7.48
N GLU A 62 -4.93 13.93 -7.86
CA GLU A 62 -6.18 14.43 -7.29
C GLU A 62 -7.36 13.50 -7.58
N GLU A 63 -7.46 13.01 -8.83
CA GLU A 63 -8.52 12.10 -9.24
C GLU A 63 -8.43 10.77 -8.49
N GLY A 64 -7.24 10.17 -8.41
CA GLY A 64 -7.06 8.90 -7.71
C GLY A 64 -7.28 9.03 -6.20
N GLN A 65 -6.82 10.12 -5.57
CA GLN A 65 -7.08 10.37 -4.15
C GLN A 65 -8.58 10.41 -3.85
N ARG A 66 -9.36 11.08 -4.69
CA ARG A 66 -10.81 11.18 -4.55
C ARG A 66 -11.52 9.86 -4.85
N ARG A 67 -11.10 9.16 -5.91
CA ARG A 67 -11.70 7.90 -6.36
C ARG A 67 -11.50 6.76 -5.37
N PHE A 68 -10.32 6.67 -4.78
CA PHE A 68 -9.95 5.58 -3.86
C PHE A 68 -10.05 5.97 -2.38
N ASP A 69 -10.49 7.20 -2.08
CA ASP A 69 -10.50 7.75 -0.71
C ASP A 69 -9.16 7.53 0.01
N CYS A 70 -8.06 7.83 -0.68
CA CYS A 70 -6.71 7.46 -0.24
C CYS A 70 -5.72 8.60 -0.44
N PRO A 71 -5.27 9.30 0.62
CA PRO A 71 -4.39 10.46 0.49
C PRO A 71 -2.99 10.11 -0.01
N ASN A 72 -2.60 8.83 0.05
CA ASN A 72 -1.31 8.37 -0.44
C ASN A 72 -1.35 8.00 -1.93
N PHE A 73 -2.46 8.21 -2.64
CA PHE A 73 -2.50 8.01 -4.09
C PHE A 73 -1.68 9.12 -4.76
N TYR A 74 -0.69 8.72 -5.55
CA TYR A 74 0.10 9.62 -6.40
C TYR A 74 0.19 9.04 -7.79
N ASN A 75 0.04 9.89 -8.80
CA ASN A 75 0.33 9.51 -10.18
C ASN A 75 1.81 9.08 -10.31
N ILE A 76 2.09 8.12 -11.18
CA ILE A 76 3.44 7.56 -11.35
C ILE A 76 4.50 8.62 -11.73
N ASP A 77 4.11 9.67 -12.43
CA ASP A 77 5.01 10.74 -12.87
C ASP A 77 5.52 11.58 -11.69
N VAL A 78 4.80 11.61 -10.56
CA VAL A 78 5.27 12.24 -9.31
C VAL A 78 6.56 11.57 -8.82
N PHE A 79 6.66 10.25 -8.93
CA PHE A 79 7.83 9.50 -8.49
C PHE A 79 9.05 9.77 -9.38
N THR A 80 8.82 9.88 -10.69
CA THR A 80 9.85 10.25 -11.67
C THR A 80 10.33 11.68 -11.44
N ALA A 81 9.40 12.62 -11.23
CA ALA A 81 9.73 14.02 -10.95
C ALA A 81 10.51 14.16 -9.63
N MET A 82 10.10 13.45 -8.58
CA MET A 82 10.78 13.44 -7.28
C MET A 82 12.20 12.87 -7.39
N HIS A 83 12.39 11.79 -8.14
CA HIS A 83 13.71 11.21 -8.34
C HIS A 83 14.61 12.15 -9.15
N GLY A 84 14.09 12.70 -10.26
CA GLY A 84 14.85 13.59 -11.15
C GLY A 84 15.23 14.93 -10.51
N SER A 85 14.34 15.53 -9.71
CA SER A 85 14.64 16.81 -9.05
C SER A 85 15.76 16.71 -8.02
N LEU A 86 15.84 15.57 -7.31
CA LEU A 86 16.85 15.33 -6.27
C LEU A 86 18.21 14.88 -6.85
N ASP A 87 18.22 14.40 -8.09
CA ASP A 87 19.44 14.10 -8.84
C ASP A 87 20.08 15.37 -9.43
N HIS A 88 19.24 16.28 -9.94
CA HIS A 88 19.66 17.52 -10.62
C HIS A 88 19.64 18.78 -9.72
N GLU A 89 19.63 18.60 -8.41
CA GLU A 89 19.67 19.70 -7.44
C GLU A 89 20.98 20.49 -7.57
N SER A 90 20.90 21.83 -7.56
CA SER A 90 22.05 22.75 -7.71
C SER A 90 23.12 22.61 -6.61
N ARG A 91 22.76 21.98 -5.49
CA ARG A 91 23.62 21.71 -4.33
C ARG A 91 24.35 20.36 -4.40
N CYS A 92 24.33 19.71 -5.58
CA CYS A 92 24.76 18.33 -5.85
C CYS A 92 23.66 17.29 -5.64
N ASN A 93 23.88 16.11 -6.23
CA ASN A 93 23.05 14.92 -6.07
C ASN A 93 22.87 14.56 -4.59
N GLN A 94 21.62 14.57 -4.11
CA GLN A 94 21.34 14.34 -2.68
C GLN A 94 21.13 12.86 -2.35
N ASN A 95 20.69 12.07 -3.32
CA ASN A 95 20.16 10.72 -3.11
C ASN A 95 21.00 9.60 -3.72
N HIS A 96 22.05 9.91 -4.49
CA HIS A 96 23.00 8.93 -5.00
C HIS A 96 24.41 9.26 -4.53
N PHE A 97 25.20 8.21 -4.27
CA PHE A 97 26.57 8.31 -3.78
C PHE A 97 26.69 9.10 -2.46
N SER A 98 25.60 9.13 -1.68
CA SER A 98 25.51 9.80 -0.39
C SER A 98 25.18 8.79 0.71
N LEU A 99 25.39 9.17 1.97
CA LEU A 99 24.95 8.38 3.13
C LEU A 99 23.43 8.20 3.19
N MET A 100 22.68 8.97 2.39
CA MET A 100 21.23 8.92 2.36
C MET A 100 20.66 8.02 1.30
N GLN A 101 21.47 7.49 0.38
CA GLN A 101 21.02 6.74 -0.77
C GLN A 101 20.03 5.62 -0.41
N GLU A 102 20.41 4.71 0.48
CA GLU A 102 19.59 3.54 0.81
C GLU A 102 18.29 3.93 1.53
N SER A 103 18.37 4.89 2.46
CA SER A 103 17.19 5.37 3.18
C SER A 103 16.24 6.16 2.27
N ALA A 104 16.78 6.95 1.34
CA ALA A 104 16.00 7.71 0.37
C ALA A 104 15.24 6.79 -0.59
N HIS A 105 15.93 5.79 -1.16
CA HIS A 105 15.29 4.80 -2.04
C HIS A 105 14.27 3.94 -1.29
N HIS A 106 14.54 3.57 -0.04
CA HIS A 106 13.56 2.85 0.77
C HIS A 106 12.31 3.70 1.05
N ALA A 107 12.47 4.98 1.39
CA ALA A 107 11.35 5.90 1.59
C ALA A 107 10.53 6.09 0.30
N TRP A 108 11.22 6.27 -0.84
CA TRP A 108 10.61 6.40 -2.16
C TRP A 108 9.81 5.15 -2.55
N MET A 109 10.39 3.96 -2.41
CA MET A 109 9.70 2.68 -2.67
C MET A 109 8.53 2.45 -1.71
N THR A 110 8.64 2.87 -0.45
CA THR A 110 7.55 2.77 0.53
C THR A 110 6.38 3.69 0.18
N LEU A 111 6.66 4.89 -0.33
CA LEU A 111 5.62 5.78 -0.82
C LEU A 111 4.92 5.19 -2.04
N LEU A 112 5.69 4.64 -2.99
CA LEU A 112 5.12 3.98 -4.16
C LEU A 112 4.26 2.77 -3.78
N GLU A 113 4.72 1.95 -2.84
CA GLU A 113 3.93 0.83 -2.30
C GLU A 113 2.60 1.30 -1.71
N LYS A 114 2.60 2.38 -0.93
CA LYS A 114 1.37 2.98 -0.39
C LYS A 114 0.43 3.48 -1.49
N SER A 115 0.95 4.06 -2.57
CA SER A 115 0.13 4.49 -3.70
C SER A 115 -0.51 3.30 -4.42
N LEU A 116 0.23 2.22 -4.64
CA LEU A 116 -0.31 0.99 -5.22
C LEU A 116 -1.38 0.37 -4.32
N GLN A 117 -1.17 0.41 -3.01
CA GLN A 117 -2.11 -0.08 -2.00
C GLN A 117 -3.44 0.70 -1.95
N CYS A 118 -3.47 1.95 -2.43
CA CYS A 118 -4.73 2.67 -2.61
C CYS A 118 -5.64 1.99 -3.65
N VAL A 119 -5.06 1.37 -4.67
CA VAL A 119 -5.82 0.62 -5.70
C VAL A 119 -6.13 -0.78 -5.21
N HIS A 120 -5.11 -1.50 -4.74
CA HIS A 120 -5.23 -2.86 -4.22
C HIS A 120 -4.49 -2.98 -2.89
N ALA A 121 -5.23 -2.94 -1.78
CA ALA A 121 -4.66 -2.97 -0.44
C ALA A 121 -3.81 -4.24 -0.15
N SER A 122 -3.98 -5.33 -0.90
CA SER A 122 -3.19 -6.56 -0.73
C SER A 122 -1.79 -6.50 -1.33
N ILE A 123 -1.46 -5.45 -2.11
CA ILE A 123 -0.15 -5.36 -2.77
C ILE A 123 0.95 -5.18 -1.73
N ALA A 124 1.95 -6.04 -1.81
CA ALA A 124 3.28 -5.80 -1.26
C ALA A 124 4.25 -5.62 -2.43
N MET A 125 5.12 -4.61 -2.36
CA MET A 125 6.04 -4.27 -3.45
C MET A 125 6.91 -5.49 -3.84
N PRO A 126 6.83 -5.98 -5.09
CA PRO A 126 7.70 -7.06 -5.52
C PRO A 126 9.14 -6.59 -5.67
N PHE A 127 10.08 -7.53 -5.57
CA PHE A 127 11.49 -7.30 -5.91
C PHE A 127 11.92 -8.25 -7.01
N TYR A 128 12.96 -7.87 -7.76
CA TYR A 128 13.55 -8.72 -8.78
C TYR A 128 14.85 -9.33 -8.29
N ASN A 129 14.93 -10.66 -8.28
CA ASN A 129 16.13 -11.38 -7.89
C ASN A 129 16.96 -11.80 -9.11
N ILE A 130 17.99 -11.02 -9.41
CA ILE A 130 18.92 -11.26 -10.52
C ILE A 130 19.56 -12.66 -10.46
N ALA A 131 19.79 -13.21 -9.26
CA ALA A 131 20.42 -14.53 -9.12
C ALA A 131 19.52 -15.69 -9.55
N LYS A 132 18.19 -15.52 -9.56
CA LYS A 132 17.28 -16.53 -10.12
C LYS A 132 17.26 -16.50 -11.64
N ASP A 133 17.33 -15.31 -12.22
CA ASP A 133 17.29 -15.15 -13.68
C ASP A 133 18.59 -15.63 -14.36
N LYS A 134 19.75 -15.33 -13.75
CA LYS A 134 21.06 -15.82 -14.22
C LYS A 134 21.23 -17.34 -14.22
N ARG A 135 20.38 -18.10 -13.53
CA ARG A 135 20.43 -19.57 -13.49
C ARG A 135 19.54 -20.22 -14.55
N LYS A 136 18.79 -19.42 -15.30
CA LYS A 136 17.83 -19.88 -16.31
C LYS A 136 18.41 -19.91 -17.73
N TYR A 137 19.55 -19.27 -17.93
CA TYR A 137 20.31 -19.19 -19.19
C TYR A 137 21.76 -19.59 -18.94
#